data_AF-A0A6J0X8E2-F1
#
_entry.id   AF-A0A6J0X8E2-F1
#
_cell.length_a   1.000
_cell.length_b   1.000
_cell.length_c   1.000
_cell.angle_alpha   90.00
_cell.angle_beta   90.00
_cell.angle_gamma   90.00
#
_symmetry.space_group_name_H-M   'P 1'
#
loop_
_entity.id
_entity.type
_entity.pdbx_description
1 polymer ?
#
loop_
_entity_poly.entity_id
_entity_poly.type
_entity_poly.pdbx_seq_one_letter_code
_entity_poly.pdbx_strand_id
1 'polypeptide(L)'
;MNPSATFLAGRQNIGSEVEISTIEKQRKELQLLIGELKDRDRELNDMVAVHQRQLLSWEEDRQKVLTLEERCSKLEGELHKRTEIIKSLTKKVKSLESNQIECQSTLQKTQLQLQEMAQKATHSSLLSEDLEARNENLSNTLVELSAQVGQLQAREQALTTMIKLKDKDIIEAVNHIADCSGKFKLLEHALRDAKMVETCIVKEKQDYKQKLKALKIEVNKLKEDLNEKTTENNEQREEIIRLKQEKSCLHDELVFTAEREKRKDELLDIAKSKQERMNAELHNLRQIYVKQQHDLQFLNFNVENSQELIQIYDSKMEESKGVESSELIAIQQSHCLGSSKSALREDEKLIEIESSLDKKNSSKILLVNKDTALPSEKDDFSPTSKLQRLLAESRQMVTDLELSTLLPISSENLSASKSNMEVSEESAEKNTLLSN
;
A
#
# COMPACT_ATOMS: atom_id res chain seq x y z
N MET A 1 -100.12 192.30 -49.83
CA MET A 1 -100.39 193.73 -50.10
C MET A 1 -101.50 193.84 -51.13
N ASN A 2 -102.17 195.00 -51.12
CA ASN A 2 -103.34 195.50 -51.84
C ASN A 2 -103.42 195.30 -53.40
N PRO A 3 -104.53 195.63 -54.11
CA PRO A 3 -105.64 194.70 -54.43
C PRO A 3 -106.22 194.94 -55.87
N SER A 4 -107.57 194.88 -56.02
CA SER A 4 -108.43 195.39 -57.14
C SER A 4 -108.81 194.33 -58.21
N ALA A 5 -109.98 194.32 -58.88
CA ALA A 5 -111.20 195.16 -58.87
C ALA A 5 -112.38 194.34 -59.53
N THR A 6 -113.69 194.45 -59.19
CA THR A 6 -114.69 195.54 -59.44
C THR A 6 -115.11 195.64 -60.93
N PHE A 7 -116.37 195.54 -61.41
CA PHE A 7 -117.74 195.57 -60.79
C PHE A 7 -118.88 195.10 -61.79
N LEU A 8 -120.08 194.72 -61.28
CA LEU A 8 -121.45 194.81 -61.93
C LEU A 8 -121.76 194.04 -63.26
N ALA A 9 -123.00 193.79 -63.72
CA ALA A 9 -124.33 193.63 -63.07
C ALA A 9 -125.38 193.01 -64.05
N GLY A 10 -126.31 192.21 -63.51
CA GLY A 10 -127.73 192.12 -63.86
C GLY A 10 -128.23 191.92 -65.31
N ARG A 11 -128.73 190.70 -65.62
CA ARG A 11 -130.13 190.52 -66.10
C ARG A 11 -130.62 189.09 -65.84
N GLN A 12 -131.90 188.95 -65.52
CA GLN A 12 -132.55 187.66 -65.22
C GLN A 12 -132.61 186.78 -66.47
N ASN A 13 -132.11 185.54 -66.43
CA ASN A 13 -132.55 184.47 -67.34
C ASN A 13 -132.10 183.04 -66.90
N ILE A 14 -132.67 182.51 -65.82
CA ILE A 14 -133.11 181.10 -65.59
C ILE A 14 -132.10 179.92 -65.80
N GLY A 15 -130.87 180.12 -66.30
CA GLY A 15 -129.99 179.02 -66.75
C GLY A 15 -128.71 178.72 -65.94
N SER A 16 -128.27 179.58 -65.03
CA SER A 16 -126.89 179.50 -64.48
C SER A 16 -126.68 178.52 -63.31
N GLU A 17 -127.75 177.97 -62.72
CA GLU A 17 -127.65 177.11 -61.53
C GLU A 17 -127.17 175.69 -61.86
N VAL A 18 -127.40 175.22 -63.10
CA VAL A 18 -127.04 173.87 -63.57
C VAL A 18 -125.56 173.74 -63.90
N GLU A 19 -124.93 174.76 -64.50
CA GLU A 19 -123.50 174.73 -64.84
C GLU A 19 -122.60 174.71 -63.61
N ILE A 20 -122.91 175.52 -62.59
CA ILE A 20 -122.14 175.56 -61.34
C ILE A 20 -122.21 174.20 -60.63
N SER A 21 -123.39 173.60 -60.55
CA SER A 21 -123.59 172.24 -60.02
C SER A 21 -122.78 171.18 -60.80
N THR A 22 -122.71 171.30 -62.13
CA THR A 22 -121.94 170.40 -62.99
C THR A 22 -120.43 170.53 -62.76
N ILE A 23 -119.91 171.76 -62.63
CA ILE A 23 -118.49 172.01 -62.34
C ILE A 23 -118.11 171.53 -60.94
N GLU A 24 -118.97 171.73 -59.93
CA GLU A 24 -118.75 171.15 -58.60
C GLU A 24 -118.73 169.62 -58.61
N LYS A 25 -119.60 168.99 -59.41
CA LYS A 25 -119.65 167.54 -59.56
C LYS A 25 -118.36 167.01 -60.20
N GLN A 26 -117.91 167.63 -61.30
CA GLN A 26 -116.63 167.30 -61.94
C GLN A 26 -115.42 167.53 -61.02
N ARG A 27 -115.43 168.57 -60.18
CA ARG A 27 -114.39 168.78 -59.16
C ARG A 27 -114.40 167.68 -58.10
N LYS A 28 -115.57 167.29 -57.59
CA LYS A 28 -115.70 166.16 -56.64
C LYS A 28 -115.22 164.85 -57.27
N GLU A 29 -115.53 164.61 -58.54
CA GLU A 29 -115.14 163.43 -59.30
C GLU A 29 -113.63 163.38 -59.58
N LEU A 30 -113.01 164.49 -59.99
CA LEU A 30 -111.55 164.61 -60.08
C LEU A 30 -110.87 164.44 -58.71
N GLN A 31 -111.48 164.92 -57.63
CA GLN A 31 -110.93 164.81 -56.28
C GLN A 31 -111.05 163.39 -55.70
N LEU A 32 -112.10 162.65 -56.09
CA LEU A 32 -112.21 161.20 -55.92
C LEU A 32 -111.12 160.46 -56.72
N LEU A 33 -110.95 160.78 -58.00
CA LEU A 33 -109.92 160.15 -58.84
C LEU A 33 -108.49 160.41 -58.31
N ILE A 34 -108.22 161.60 -57.79
CA ILE A 34 -106.95 161.92 -57.09
C ILE A 34 -106.82 161.12 -55.79
N GLY A 35 -107.93 160.85 -55.09
CA GLY A 35 -107.97 159.95 -53.94
C GLY A 35 -107.63 158.51 -54.32
N GLU A 36 -108.34 157.95 -55.29
CA GLU A 36 -108.12 156.59 -55.83
C GLU A 36 -106.70 156.41 -56.37
N LEU A 37 -106.13 157.41 -57.05
CA LEU A 37 -104.74 157.39 -57.51
C LEU A 37 -103.75 157.38 -56.35
N LYS A 38 -104.01 158.14 -55.27
CA LYS A 38 -103.18 158.11 -54.06
C LYS A 38 -103.32 156.84 -53.25
N ASP A 39 -104.50 156.22 -53.27
CA ASP A 39 -104.74 154.93 -52.62
C ASP A 39 -104.07 153.80 -53.42
N ARG A 40 -104.15 153.82 -54.76
CA ARG A 40 -103.40 152.88 -55.62
C ARG A 40 -101.89 153.06 -55.56
N ASP A 41 -101.40 154.29 -55.48
CA ASP A 41 -99.97 154.54 -55.25
C ASP A 41 -99.53 154.00 -53.89
N ARG A 42 -100.37 154.12 -52.85
CA ARG A 42 -100.13 153.50 -51.54
C ARG A 42 -100.14 151.98 -51.61
N GLU A 43 -101.15 151.36 -52.23
CA GLU A 43 -101.23 149.91 -52.44
C GLU A 43 -100.02 149.37 -53.22
N LEU A 44 -99.57 150.09 -54.25
CA LEU A 44 -98.39 149.75 -55.04
C LEU A 44 -97.12 149.83 -54.19
N ASN A 45 -96.96 150.90 -53.40
CA ASN A 45 -95.83 151.05 -52.48
C ASN A 45 -95.85 149.99 -51.37
N ASP A 46 -97.01 149.65 -50.81
CA ASP A 46 -97.19 148.59 -49.81
C ASP A 46 -96.86 147.20 -50.40
N MET A 47 -97.29 146.93 -51.62
CA MET A 47 -96.96 145.70 -52.36
C MET A 47 -95.45 145.61 -52.66
N VAL A 48 -94.82 146.71 -53.08
CA VAL A 48 -93.36 146.80 -53.23
C VAL A 48 -92.65 146.57 -51.90
N ALA A 49 -93.13 147.15 -50.80
CA ALA A 49 -92.56 146.95 -49.46
C ALA A 49 -92.80 145.54 -48.89
N VAL A 50 -93.88 144.85 -49.27
CA VAL A 50 -94.10 143.42 -49.01
C VAL A 50 -93.10 142.59 -49.81
N HIS A 51 -92.96 142.83 -51.11
CA HIS A 51 -92.01 142.10 -51.95
C HIS A 51 -90.54 142.33 -51.53
N GLN A 52 -90.16 143.55 -51.14
CA GLN A 52 -88.83 143.82 -50.60
C GLN A 52 -88.58 143.06 -49.29
N ARG A 53 -89.56 142.99 -48.38
CA ARG A 53 -89.46 142.14 -47.17
C ARG A 53 -89.40 140.65 -47.51
N GLN A 54 -90.14 140.19 -48.50
CA GLN A 54 -90.06 138.81 -48.99
C GLN A 54 -88.66 138.50 -49.54
N LEU A 55 -88.11 139.37 -50.41
CA LEU A 55 -86.74 139.22 -50.94
C LEU A 55 -85.69 139.19 -49.83
N LEU A 56 -85.79 140.06 -48.81
CA LEU A 56 -84.90 140.04 -47.66
C LEU A 56 -85.04 138.73 -46.86
N SER A 57 -86.26 138.25 -46.58
CA SER A 57 -86.47 136.96 -45.90
C SER A 57 -85.94 135.76 -46.70
N TRP A 58 -86.06 135.80 -48.04
CA TRP A 58 -85.52 134.79 -48.93
C TRP A 58 -83.99 134.79 -48.94
N GLU A 59 -83.35 135.96 -48.90
CA GLU A 59 -81.88 136.06 -48.82
C GLU A 59 -81.37 135.62 -47.43
N GLU A 60 -82.08 135.96 -46.35
CA GLU A 60 -81.77 135.43 -45.01
C GLU A 60 -81.88 133.91 -44.95
N ASP A 61 -82.96 133.32 -45.49
CA ASP A 61 -83.16 131.87 -45.47
C ASP A 61 -82.17 131.15 -46.40
N ARG A 62 -81.86 131.73 -47.57
CA ARG A 62 -80.76 131.29 -48.43
C ARG A 62 -79.42 131.27 -47.67
N GLN A 63 -79.10 132.31 -46.92
CA GLN A 63 -77.86 132.38 -46.14
C GLN A 63 -77.85 131.38 -44.96
N LYS A 64 -78.99 131.12 -44.33
CA LYS A 64 -79.15 130.05 -43.32
C LYS A 64 -78.91 128.67 -43.94
N VAL A 65 -79.47 128.39 -45.13
CA VAL A 65 -79.27 127.14 -45.88
C VAL A 65 -77.79 126.96 -46.21
N LEU A 66 -77.12 127.96 -46.80
CA LEU A 66 -75.68 127.91 -47.10
C LEU A 66 -74.83 127.62 -45.84
N THR A 67 -75.17 128.24 -44.71
CA THR A 67 -74.47 128.00 -43.43
C THR A 67 -74.68 126.57 -42.90
N LEU A 68 -75.87 126.01 -43.11
CA LEU A 68 -76.19 124.62 -42.76
C LEU A 68 -75.50 123.62 -43.71
N GLU A 69 -75.47 123.89 -45.01
CA GLU A 69 -74.76 123.10 -46.02
C GLU A 69 -73.26 123.01 -45.69
N GLU A 70 -72.60 124.14 -45.42
CA GLU A 70 -71.21 124.17 -44.96
C GLU A 70 -70.99 123.32 -43.69
N ARG A 71 -71.92 123.39 -42.74
CA ARG A 71 -71.85 122.62 -41.49
C ARG A 71 -72.04 121.12 -41.75
N CYS A 72 -72.96 120.75 -42.63
CA CYS A 72 -73.17 119.37 -43.05
C CYS A 72 -71.91 118.82 -43.74
N SER A 73 -71.32 119.53 -44.71
CA SER A 73 -70.08 119.10 -45.36
C SER A 73 -68.89 118.94 -44.39
N LYS A 74 -68.79 119.80 -43.37
CA LYS A 74 -67.80 119.64 -42.29
C LYS A 74 -68.05 118.35 -41.48
N LEU A 75 -69.29 118.09 -41.08
CA LEU A 75 -69.68 116.87 -40.34
C LEU A 75 -69.54 115.59 -41.17
N GLU A 76 -69.85 115.62 -42.47
CA GLU A 76 -69.63 114.52 -43.41
C GLU A 76 -68.14 114.20 -43.55
N GLY A 77 -67.29 115.23 -43.66
CA GLY A 77 -65.83 115.06 -43.67
C GLY A 77 -65.28 114.46 -42.38
N GLU A 78 -65.82 114.85 -41.22
CA GLU A 78 -65.48 114.21 -39.93
C GLU A 78 -65.98 112.76 -39.83
N LEU A 79 -67.21 112.49 -40.28
CA LEU A 79 -67.79 111.15 -40.29
C LEU A 79 -66.98 110.21 -41.21
N HIS A 80 -66.56 110.69 -42.38
CA HIS A 80 -65.70 109.95 -43.29
C HIS A 80 -64.34 109.64 -42.65
N LYS A 81 -63.69 110.62 -42.00
CA LYS A 81 -62.44 110.41 -41.25
C LYS A 81 -62.62 109.36 -40.14
N ARG A 82 -63.70 109.43 -39.34
CA ARG A 82 -64.01 108.43 -38.31
C ARG A 82 -64.25 107.05 -38.91
N THR A 83 -64.92 106.97 -40.06
CA THR A 83 -65.16 105.71 -40.78
C THR A 83 -63.86 105.07 -41.26
N GLU A 84 -62.92 105.83 -41.80
CA GLU A 84 -61.60 105.30 -42.18
C GLU A 84 -60.75 104.88 -40.97
N ILE A 85 -60.82 105.63 -39.86
CA ILE A 85 -60.19 105.22 -38.60
C ILE A 85 -60.77 103.87 -38.13
N ILE A 86 -62.10 103.73 -38.09
CA ILE A 86 -62.76 102.47 -37.72
C ILE A 86 -62.32 101.32 -38.63
N LYS A 87 -62.35 101.51 -39.97
CA LYS A 87 -61.86 100.50 -40.93
C LYS A 87 -60.41 100.09 -40.64
N SER A 88 -59.52 101.04 -40.33
CA SER A 88 -58.12 100.78 -40.01
C SER A 88 -57.96 99.98 -38.70
N LEU A 89 -58.73 100.32 -37.67
CA LEU A 89 -58.73 99.62 -36.39
C LEU A 89 -59.31 98.21 -36.52
N THR A 90 -60.42 98.02 -37.24
CA THR A 90 -60.99 96.70 -37.52
C THR A 90 -59.99 95.79 -38.27
N LYS A 91 -59.23 96.32 -39.24
CA LYS A 91 -58.15 95.57 -39.89
C LYS A 91 -57.05 95.17 -38.90
N LYS A 92 -56.65 96.08 -38.00
CA LYS A 92 -55.65 95.82 -36.94
C LYS A 92 -56.13 94.73 -35.97
N VAL A 93 -57.37 94.81 -35.49
CA VAL A 93 -57.96 93.81 -34.60
C VAL A 93 -57.97 92.43 -35.25
N LYS A 94 -58.47 92.30 -36.49
CA LYS A 94 -58.45 91.02 -37.22
C LYS A 94 -57.05 90.43 -37.41
N SER A 95 -56.05 91.28 -37.64
CA SER A 95 -54.65 90.83 -37.72
C SER A 95 -54.12 90.36 -36.36
N LEU A 96 -54.47 91.04 -35.26
CA LEU A 96 -54.07 90.62 -33.91
C LEU A 96 -54.77 89.33 -33.48
N GLU A 97 -56.05 89.17 -33.79
CA GLU A 97 -56.82 87.93 -33.56
C GLU A 97 -56.19 86.75 -34.30
N SER A 98 -55.86 86.92 -35.59
CA SER A 98 -55.17 85.89 -36.39
C SER A 98 -53.81 85.52 -35.78
N ASN A 99 -52.98 86.52 -35.43
CA ASN A 99 -51.67 86.30 -34.84
C ASN A 99 -51.76 85.63 -33.45
N GLN A 100 -52.80 85.94 -32.67
CA GLN A 100 -53.01 85.32 -31.36
C GLN A 100 -53.44 83.85 -31.49
N ILE A 101 -54.31 83.52 -32.45
CA ILE A 101 -54.69 82.13 -32.76
C ILE A 101 -53.47 81.34 -33.24
N GLU A 102 -52.63 81.93 -34.10
CA GLU A 102 -51.38 81.31 -34.56
C GLU A 102 -50.40 81.07 -33.40
N CYS A 103 -50.18 82.07 -32.55
CA CYS A 103 -49.34 81.96 -31.35
C CYS A 103 -49.85 80.91 -30.35
N GLN A 104 -51.18 80.76 -30.22
CA GLN A 104 -51.78 79.74 -29.37
C GLN A 104 -51.61 78.33 -29.97
N SER A 105 -51.74 78.19 -31.30
CA SER A 105 -51.50 76.91 -31.99
C SER A 105 -50.04 76.48 -31.93
N THR A 106 -49.09 77.40 -32.09
CA THR A 106 -47.65 77.10 -31.97
C THR A 106 -47.30 76.74 -30.53
N LEU A 107 -47.78 77.48 -29.52
CA LEU A 107 -47.58 77.14 -28.11
C LEU A 107 -48.09 75.74 -27.76
N GLN A 108 -49.31 75.37 -28.21
CA GLN A 108 -49.86 74.02 -27.98
C GLN A 108 -49.00 72.93 -28.62
N LYS A 109 -48.52 73.14 -29.86
CA LYS A 109 -47.62 72.20 -30.55
C LYS A 109 -46.29 72.04 -29.80
N THR A 110 -45.69 73.14 -29.34
CA THR A 110 -44.42 73.11 -28.59
C THR A 110 -44.61 72.47 -27.21
N GLN A 111 -45.73 72.68 -26.52
CA GLN A 111 -46.05 71.98 -25.27
C GLN A 111 -46.18 70.47 -25.47
N LEU A 112 -46.87 70.02 -26.53
CA LEU A 112 -46.99 68.60 -26.85
C LEU A 112 -45.62 67.97 -27.15
N GLN A 113 -44.78 68.66 -27.94
CA GLN A 113 -43.40 68.21 -28.21
C GLN A 113 -42.55 68.13 -26.94
N LEU A 114 -42.67 69.10 -26.02
CA LEU A 114 -42.01 69.06 -24.72
C LEU A 114 -42.46 67.87 -23.87
N GLN A 115 -43.76 67.55 -23.87
CA GLN A 115 -44.30 66.38 -23.17
C GLN A 115 -43.79 65.06 -23.78
N GLU A 116 -43.77 64.93 -25.11
CA GLU A 116 -43.18 63.76 -25.78
C GLU A 116 -41.70 63.60 -25.48
N MET A 117 -40.93 64.70 -25.49
CA MET A 117 -39.50 64.67 -25.18
C MET A 117 -39.25 64.33 -23.72
N ALA A 118 -40.08 64.80 -22.79
CA ALA A 118 -40.03 64.39 -21.39
C ALA A 118 -40.31 62.89 -21.21
N GLN A 119 -41.33 62.35 -21.89
CA GLN A 119 -41.64 60.91 -21.88
C GLN A 119 -40.53 60.05 -22.51
N LYS A 120 -39.91 60.51 -23.60
CA LYS A 120 -38.75 59.86 -24.22
C LYS A 120 -37.53 59.88 -23.28
N ALA A 121 -37.31 60.99 -22.56
CA ALA A 121 -36.23 61.11 -21.58
C ALA A 121 -36.44 60.19 -20.38
N THR A 122 -37.66 60.10 -19.81
CA THR A 122 -37.92 59.18 -18.69
C THR A 122 -37.80 57.71 -19.10
N HIS A 123 -38.32 57.33 -20.27
CA HIS A 123 -38.12 55.99 -20.82
C HIS A 123 -36.62 55.67 -21.03
N SER A 124 -35.85 56.60 -21.60
CA SER A 124 -34.41 56.42 -21.79
C SER A 124 -33.65 56.33 -20.47
N SER A 125 -34.08 57.04 -19.43
CA SER A 125 -33.48 56.97 -18.08
C SER A 125 -33.70 55.60 -17.45
N LEU A 126 -34.94 55.09 -17.47
CA LEU A 126 -35.29 53.77 -16.93
C LEU A 126 -34.56 52.64 -17.67
N LEU A 127 -34.36 52.78 -18.98
CA LEU A 127 -33.56 51.82 -19.76
C LEU A 127 -32.07 51.87 -19.39
N SER A 128 -31.51 53.05 -19.09
CA SER A 128 -30.12 53.16 -18.58
C SER A 128 -29.97 52.46 -17.24
N GLU A 129 -30.93 52.67 -16.33
CA GLU A 129 -30.95 52.08 -14.99
C GLU A 129 -31.01 50.53 -15.02
N ASP A 130 -31.86 49.94 -15.87
CA ASP A 130 -31.90 48.47 -16.07
C ASP A 130 -30.59 47.94 -16.71
N LEU A 131 -29.97 48.68 -17.62
CA LEU A 131 -28.67 48.30 -18.20
C LEU A 131 -27.53 48.41 -17.19
N GLU A 132 -27.53 49.43 -16.32
CA GLU A 132 -26.56 49.62 -15.24
C GLU A 132 -26.69 48.49 -14.19
N ALA A 133 -27.90 48.18 -13.75
CA ALA A 133 -28.16 47.08 -12.81
C ALA A 133 -27.75 45.71 -13.37
N ARG A 134 -27.99 45.46 -14.67
CA ARG A 134 -27.49 44.23 -15.34
C ARG A 134 -25.97 44.20 -15.44
N ASN A 135 -25.33 45.34 -15.71
CA ASN A 135 -23.88 45.44 -15.77
C ASN A 135 -23.23 45.21 -14.40
N GLU A 136 -23.83 45.72 -13.32
CA GLU A 136 -23.41 45.44 -11.95
C GLU A 136 -23.54 43.94 -11.61
N ASN A 137 -24.67 43.29 -11.93
CA ASN A 137 -24.85 41.85 -11.75
C ASN A 137 -23.83 41.01 -12.56
N LEU A 138 -23.53 41.41 -13.80
CA LEU A 138 -22.49 40.78 -14.61
C LEU A 138 -21.08 40.99 -14.02
N SER A 139 -20.80 42.18 -13.47
CA SER A 139 -19.54 42.46 -12.76
C SER A 139 -19.40 41.61 -11.49
N ASN A 140 -20.47 41.45 -10.72
CA ASN A 140 -20.47 40.64 -9.49
C ASN A 140 -20.23 39.15 -9.82
N THR A 141 -20.95 38.60 -10.79
CA THR A 141 -20.74 37.20 -11.24
C THR A 141 -19.35 36.98 -11.86
N LEU A 142 -18.78 37.98 -12.55
CA LEU A 142 -17.39 37.93 -13.03
C LEU A 142 -16.38 37.84 -11.88
N VAL A 143 -16.59 38.60 -10.79
CA VAL A 143 -15.74 38.57 -9.59
C VAL A 143 -15.86 37.21 -8.88
N GLU A 144 -17.07 36.68 -8.72
CA GLU A 144 -17.30 35.35 -8.13
C GLU A 144 -16.62 34.23 -8.93
N LEU A 145 -16.78 34.23 -10.26
CA LEU A 145 -16.12 33.27 -11.14
C LEU A 145 -14.59 33.41 -11.09
N SER A 146 -14.07 34.63 -11.02
CA SER A 146 -12.63 34.88 -10.86
C SER A 146 -12.11 34.31 -9.54
N ALA A 147 -12.87 34.44 -8.45
CA ALA A 147 -12.52 33.85 -7.16
C ALA A 147 -12.55 32.31 -7.20
N GLN A 148 -13.55 31.71 -7.87
CA GLN A 148 -13.62 30.25 -8.08
C GLN A 148 -12.43 29.73 -8.90
N VAL A 149 -12.04 30.43 -9.98
CA VAL A 149 -10.84 30.08 -10.76
C VAL A 149 -9.58 30.12 -9.89
N GLY A 150 -9.42 31.14 -9.05
CA GLY A 150 -8.29 31.21 -8.11
C GLY A 150 -8.26 30.05 -7.10
N GLN A 151 -9.42 29.66 -6.56
CA GLN A 151 -9.55 28.50 -5.68
C GLN A 151 -9.20 27.18 -6.38
N LEU A 152 -9.66 26.99 -7.62
CA LEU A 152 -9.35 25.81 -8.44
C LEU A 152 -7.85 25.73 -8.76
N GLN A 153 -7.22 26.84 -9.13
CA GLN A 153 -5.76 26.91 -9.36
C GLN A 153 -4.96 26.57 -8.09
N ALA A 154 -5.37 27.07 -6.91
CA ALA A 154 -4.73 26.71 -5.65
C ALA A 154 -4.87 25.20 -5.35
N ARG A 155 -6.04 24.62 -5.61
CA ARG A 155 -6.29 23.17 -5.46
C ARG A 155 -5.45 22.34 -6.44
N GLU A 156 -5.29 22.79 -7.68
CA GLU A 156 -4.45 22.15 -8.71
C GLU A 156 -2.97 22.10 -8.29
N GLN A 157 -2.43 23.21 -7.77
CA GLN A 157 -1.04 23.27 -7.28
C GLN A 157 -0.82 22.37 -6.06
N ALA A 158 -1.80 22.28 -5.15
CA ALA A 158 -1.75 21.36 -4.01
C ALA A 158 -1.73 19.89 -4.47
N LEU A 159 -2.59 19.51 -5.42
CA LEU A 159 -2.62 18.15 -5.99
C LEU A 159 -1.34 17.82 -6.77
N THR A 160 -0.81 18.77 -7.55
CA THR A 160 0.47 18.62 -8.26
C THR A 160 1.63 18.39 -7.31
N THR A 161 1.64 19.08 -6.16
CA THR A 161 2.65 18.87 -5.11
C THR A 161 2.50 17.50 -4.45
N MET A 162 1.25 17.06 -4.18
CA MET A 162 0.96 15.73 -3.63
C MET A 162 1.40 14.60 -4.57
N ILE A 163 1.15 14.73 -5.88
CA ILE A 163 1.60 13.76 -6.89
C ILE A 163 3.13 13.65 -6.89
N LYS A 164 3.86 14.77 -6.93
CA LYS A 164 5.33 14.79 -6.86
C LYS A 164 5.90 14.11 -5.60
N LEU A 165 5.20 14.24 -4.46
CA LEU A 165 5.58 13.53 -3.23
C LEU A 165 5.31 12.02 -3.35
N LYS A 166 4.18 11.62 -3.93
CA LYS A 166 3.85 10.20 -4.16
C LYS A 166 4.79 9.53 -5.17
N ASP A 167 5.18 10.24 -6.22
CA ASP A 167 6.20 9.75 -7.16
C ASP A 167 7.54 9.51 -6.47
N LYS A 168 7.93 10.39 -5.53
CA LYS A 168 9.13 10.19 -4.71
C LYS A 168 9.00 8.96 -3.80
N ASP A 169 7.88 8.80 -3.09
CA ASP A 169 7.60 7.62 -2.26
C ASP A 169 7.69 6.32 -3.08
N ILE A 170 7.15 6.32 -4.30
CA ILE A 170 7.19 5.19 -5.23
C ILE A 170 8.63 4.88 -5.68
N ILE A 171 9.42 5.90 -6.03
CA ILE A 171 10.84 5.73 -6.41
C ILE A 171 11.64 5.11 -5.25
N GLU A 172 11.41 5.56 -4.00
CA GLU A 172 12.07 5.02 -2.81
C GLU A 172 11.68 3.55 -2.58
N ALA A 173 10.39 3.20 -2.69
CA ALA A 173 9.92 1.82 -2.61
C ALA A 173 10.50 0.92 -3.71
N VAL A 174 10.59 1.42 -4.96
CA VAL A 174 11.22 0.70 -6.09
C VAL A 174 12.71 0.45 -5.83
N ASN A 175 13.43 1.44 -5.29
CA ASN A 175 14.84 1.27 -4.91
C ASN A 175 15.01 0.20 -3.83
N HIS A 176 14.18 0.19 -2.79
CA HIS A 176 14.21 -0.86 -1.77
C HIS A 176 13.89 -2.25 -2.33
N ILE A 177 12.95 -2.36 -3.28
CA ILE A 177 12.66 -3.62 -3.97
C ILE A 177 13.87 -4.07 -4.81
N ALA A 178 14.56 -3.16 -5.48
CA ALA A 178 15.77 -3.45 -6.25
C ALA A 178 16.92 -3.96 -5.35
N ASP A 179 17.17 -3.30 -4.22
CA ASP A 179 18.17 -3.70 -3.22
C ASP A 179 17.88 -5.10 -2.64
N CYS A 180 16.63 -5.35 -2.26
CA CYS A 180 16.19 -6.65 -1.75
C CYS A 180 16.32 -7.74 -2.84
N SER A 181 15.99 -7.43 -4.09
CA SER A 181 16.17 -8.33 -5.23
C SER A 181 17.65 -8.64 -5.50
N GLY A 182 18.53 -7.66 -5.34
CA GLY A 182 19.98 -7.85 -5.44
C GLY A 182 20.51 -8.78 -4.34
N LYS A 183 20.12 -8.54 -3.08
CA LYS A 183 20.46 -9.39 -1.93
C LYS A 183 19.94 -10.83 -2.11
N PHE A 184 18.72 -10.99 -2.62
CA PHE A 184 18.14 -12.32 -2.90
C PHE A 184 18.96 -13.09 -3.94
N LYS A 185 19.35 -12.44 -5.05
CA LYS A 185 20.21 -13.07 -6.07
C LYS A 185 21.56 -13.52 -5.49
N LEU A 186 22.20 -12.71 -4.64
CA LEU A 186 23.46 -13.10 -3.98
C LEU A 186 23.28 -14.34 -3.08
N LEU A 187 22.19 -14.41 -2.32
CA LEU A 187 21.86 -15.58 -1.50
C LEU A 187 21.54 -16.82 -2.37
N GLU A 188 20.87 -16.65 -3.51
CA GLU A 188 20.59 -17.72 -4.46
C GLU A 188 21.86 -18.27 -5.14
N HIS A 189 22.85 -17.41 -5.40
CA HIS A 189 24.18 -17.83 -5.84
C HIS A 189 24.91 -18.61 -4.73
N ALA A 190 25.01 -18.06 -3.52
CA ALA A 190 25.66 -18.72 -2.39
C ALA A 190 25.01 -20.09 -2.04
N LEU A 191 23.67 -20.21 -2.17
CA LEU A 191 22.96 -21.47 -1.99
C LEU A 191 23.30 -22.50 -3.08
N ARG A 192 23.48 -22.08 -4.34
CA ARG A 192 23.92 -22.97 -5.42
C ARG A 192 25.34 -23.46 -5.19
N ASP A 193 26.25 -22.57 -4.80
CA ASP A 193 27.65 -22.92 -4.51
C ASP A 193 27.74 -23.88 -3.32
N ALA A 194 26.99 -23.61 -2.23
CA ALA A 194 26.89 -24.51 -1.08
C ALA A 194 26.38 -25.92 -1.45
N LYS A 195 25.37 -26.02 -2.34
CA LYS A 195 24.87 -27.30 -2.85
C LYS A 195 25.90 -28.05 -3.71
N MET A 196 26.75 -27.35 -4.47
CA MET A 196 27.86 -28.00 -5.19
C MET A 196 28.88 -28.59 -4.21
N VAL A 197 29.26 -27.83 -3.16
CA VAL A 197 30.17 -28.29 -2.11
C VAL A 197 29.59 -29.48 -1.34
N GLU A 198 28.30 -29.41 -0.96
CA GLU A 198 27.57 -30.54 -0.34
C GLU A 198 27.63 -31.79 -1.23
N THR A 199 27.40 -31.64 -2.53
CA THR A 199 27.48 -32.75 -3.50
C THR A 199 28.88 -33.38 -3.57
N CYS A 200 29.94 -32.58 -3.48
CA CYS A 200 31.31 -33.10 -3.41
C CYS A 200 31.58 -33.85 -2.08
N ILE A 201 31.20 -33.27 -0.93
CA ILE A 201 31.35 -33.91 0.38
C ILE A 201 30.57 -35.23 0.46
N VAL A 202 29.38 -35.31 -0.16
CA VAL A 202 28.59 -36.55 -0.23
C VAL A 202 29.32 -37.63 -1.04
N LYS A 203 30.00 -37.27 -2.14
CA LYS A 203 30.84 -38.21 -2.91
C LYS A 203 32.04 -38.69 -2.09
N GLU A 204 32.81 -37.77 -1.50
CA GLU A 204 33.97 -38.12 -0.66
C GLU A 204 33.56 -39.03 0.52
N LYS A 205 32.46 -38.72 1.21
CA LYS A 205 31.89 -39.55 2.27
C LYS A 205 31.56 -40.96 1.79
N GLN A 206 31.03 -41.10 0.59
CA GLN A 206 30.74 -42.40 -0.02
C GLN A 206 32.03 -43.16 -0.37
N ASP A 207 33.06 -42.47 -0.88
CA ASP A 207 34.36 -43.07 -1.18
C ASP A 207 35.09 -43.54 0.10
N TYR A 208 35.07 -42.73 1.17
CA TYR A 208 35.58 -43.15 2.49
C TYR A 208 34.80 -44.33 3.06
N LYS A 209 33.47 -44.38 2.88
CA LYS A 209 32.64 -45.53 3.26
C LYS A 209 33.01 -46.80 2.47
N GLN A 210 33.40 -46.68 1.20
CA GLN A 210 33.90 -47.81 0.41
C GLN A 210 35.30 -48.25 0.88
N LYS A 211 36.23 -47.32 1.09
CA LYS A 211 37.57 -47.59 1.64
C LYS A 211 37.50 -48.29 3.00
N LEU A 212 36.61 -47.86 3.89
CA LEU A 212 36.38 -48.49 5.19
C LEU A 212 35.87 -49.94 5.06
N LYS A 213 34.99 -50.22 4.08
CA LYS A 213 34.55 -51.60 3.80
C LYS A 213 35.71 -52.47 3.33
N ALA A 214 36.56 -51.96 2.43
CA ALA A 214 37.73 -52.68 1.94
C ALA A 214 38.72 -53.00 3.07
N LEU A 215 39.10 -52.00 3.88
CA LEU A 215 39.96 -52.19 5.06
C LEU A 215 39.37 -53.18 6.07
N LYS A 216 38.05 -53.19 6.27
CA LYS A 216 37.40 -54.18 7.16
C LYS A 216 37.54 -55.62 6.64
N ILE A 217 37.47 -55.82 5.32
CA ILE A 217 37.70 -57.13 4.70
C ILE A 217 39.18 -57.54 4.86
N GLU A 218 40.11 -56.61 4.63
CA GLU A 218 41.55 -56.85 4.79
C GLU A 218 41.93 -57.19 6.24
N VAL A 219 41.38 -56.47 7.23
CA VAL A 219 41.58 -56.77 8.66
C VAL A 219 41.01 -58.14 9.04
N ASN A 220 39.84 -58.52 8.50
CA ASN A 220 39.29 -59.86 8.72
C ASN A 220 40.21 -60.93 8.14
N LYS A 221 40.70 -60.74 6.90
CA LYS A 221 41.65 -61.67 6.27
C LYS A 221 42.94 -61.80 7.08
N LEU A 222 43.57 -60.69 7.48
CA LEU A 222 44.80 -60.73 8.29
C LEU A 222 44.57 -61.40 9.66
N LYS A 223 43.35 -61.35 10.21
CA LYS A 223 42.98 -62.07 11.42
C LYS A 223 42.82 -63.58 11.17
N GLU A 224 42.27 -63.97 10.03
CA GLU A 224 42.19 -65.37 9.58
C GLU A 224 43.61 -65.93 9.35
N ASP A 225 44.45 -65.22 8.59
CA ASP A 225 45.86 -65.55 8.33
C ASP A 225 46.66 -65.69 9.66
N LEU A 226 46.45 -64.79 10.63
CA LEU A 226 47.08 -64.86 11.96
C LEU A 226 46.60 -66.07 12.79
N ASN A 227 45.32 -66.41 12.69
CA ASN A 227 44.75 -67.56 13.39
C ASN A 227 45.30 -68.87 12.81
N GLU A 228 45.37 -68.99 11.48
CA GLU A 228 46.01 -70.11 10.78
C GLU A 228 47.48 -70.27 11.18
N LYS A 229 48.25 -69.18 11.21
CA LYS A 229 49.65 -69.20 11.66
C LYS A 229 49.80 -69.55 13.15
N THR A 230 48.79 -69.26 13.97
CA THR A 230 48.75 -69.68 15.37
C THR A 230 48.46 -71.18 15.51
N THR A 231 47.54 -71.74 14.71
CA THR A 231 47.30 -73.19 14.68
C THR A 231 48.51 -73.96 14.15
N GLU A 232 49.13 -73.50 13.05
CA GLU A 232 50.39 -74.07 12.55
C GLU A 232 51.50 -74.04 13.61
N ASN A 233 51.66 -72.94 14.37
CA ASN A 233 52.67 -72.88 15.40
C ASN A 233 52.40 -73.85 16.56
N ASN A 234 51.13 -74.06 16.92
CA ASN A 234 50.75 -75.05 17.92
C ASN A 234 51.02 -76.47 17.42
N GLU A 235 50.67 -76.80 16.18
CA GLU A 235 50.99 -78.09 15.55
C GLU A 235 52.51 -78.35 15.52
N GLN A 236 53.30 -77.33 15.17
CA GLN A 236 54.77 -77.38 15.20
C GLN A 236 55.32 -77.57 16.64
N ARG A 237 54.70 -76.94 17.65
CA ARG A 237 55.08 -77.15 19.06
C ARG A 237 54.79 -78.57 19.51
N GLU A 238 53.62 -79.10 19.18
CA GLU A 238 53.25 -80.49 19.47
C GLU A 238 54.18 -81.49 18.78
N GLU A 239 54.58 -81.22 17.52
CA GLU A 239 55.59 -82.02 16.82
C GLU A 239 56.96 -81.96 17.51
N ILE A 240 57.41 -80.78 17.95
CA ILE A 240 58.64 -80.64 18.74
C ILE A 240 58.55 -81.40 20.08
N ILE A 241 57.38 -81.45 20.71
CA ILE A 241 57.16 -82.23 21.94
C ILE A 241 57.24 -83.74 21.64
N ARG A 242 56.56 -84.22 20.59
CA ARG A 242 56.64 -85.63 20.14
C ARG A 242 58.08 -86.04 19.84
N LEU A 243 58.81 -85.28 19.02
CA LEU A 243 60.20 -85.56 18.67
C LEU A 243 61.13 -85.52 19.90
N LYS A 244 60.86 -84.68 20.91
CA LYS A 244 61.60 -84.69 22.18
C LYS A 244 61.32 -85.93 23.01
N GLN A 245 60.07 -86.39 23.07
CA GLN A 245 59.68 -87.62 23.77
C GLN A 245 60.32 -88.84 23.10
N GLU A 246 60.20 -88.96 21.77
CA GLU A 246 60.84 -90.02 20.98
C GLU A 246 62.35 -90.03 21.18
N LYS A 247 63.02 -88.86 21.11
CA LYS A 247 64.45 -88.74 21.41
C LYS A 247 64.79 -89.22 22.83
N SER A 248 63.95 -88.99 23.82
CA SER A 248 64.16 -89.47 25.19
C SER A 248 64.09 -90.99 25.24
N CYS A 249 63.03 -91.59 24.69
CA CYS A 249 62.87 -93.05 24.63
C CYS A 249 64.05 -93.72 23.92
N LEU A 250 64.48 -93.19 22.77
CA LEU A 250 65.65 -93.69 22.03
C LEU A 250 66.96 -93.51 22.81
N HIS A 251 67.09 -92.46 23.63
CA HIS A 251 68.24 -92.28 24.51
C HIS A 251 68.25 -93.34 25.63
N ASP A 252 67.11 -93.60 26.25
CA ASP A 252 66.96 -94.63 27.28
C ASP A 252 67.23 -96.04 26.71
N GLU A 253 66.71 -96.36 25.52
CA GLU A 253 67.03 -97.60 24.79
C GLU A 253 68.53 -97.76 24.49
N LEU A 254 69.20 -96.66 24.11
CA LEU A 254 70.64 -96.65 23.86
C LEU A 254 71.42 -96.87 25.16
N VAL A 255 71.00 -96.26 26.28
CA VAL A 255 71.58 -96.49 27.61
C VAL A 255 71.38 -97.95 28.04
N PHE A 256 70.17 -98.52 27.93
CA PHE A 256 69.93 -99.93 28.23
C PHE A 256 70.74 -100.88 27.34
N THR A 257 70.98 -100.51 26.08
CA THR A 257 71.83 -101.28 25.16
C THR A 257 73.31 -101.19 25.55
N ALA A 258 73.80 -100.01 25.93
CA ALA A 258 75.15 -99.83 26.45
C ALA A 258 75.38 -100.60 27.76
N GLU A 259 74.41 -100.58 28.69
CA GLU A 259 74.48 -101.41 29.89
C GLU A 259 74.43 -102.92 29.58
N ARG A 260 73.66 -103.34 28.57
CA ARG A 260 73.57 -104.75 28.15
C ARG A 260 74.91 -105.23 27.60
N GLU A 261 75.57 -104.43 26.79
CA GLU A 261 76.89 -104.73 26.26
C GLU A 261 77.94 -104.73 27.39
N LYS A 262 77.88 -103.77 28.34
CA LYS A 262 78.72 -103.77 29.54
C LYS A 262 78.55 -105.05 30.37
N ARG A 263 77.30 -105.51 30.62
CA ARG A 263 77.03 -106.78 31.32
C ARG A 263 77.56 -108.00 30.55
N LYS A 264 77.56 -107.96 29.22
CA LYS A 264 78.13 -109.00 28.36
C LYS A 264 79.66 -109.01 28.40
N ASP A 265 80.30 -107.84 28.44
CA ASP A 265 81.75 -107.71 28.65
C ASP A 265 82.15 -108.21 30.06
N GLU A 266 81.41 -107.83 31.10
CA GLU A 266 81.58 -108.35 32.46
C GLU A 266 81.46 -109.89 32.51
N LEU A 267 80.48 -110.47 31.80
CA LEU A 267 80.35 -111.92 31.65
C LEU A 267 81.51 -112.56 30.86
N LEU A 268 82.02 -111.89 29.81
CA LEU A 268 83.18 -112.35 29.06
C LEU A 268 84.45 -112.34 29.90
N ASP A 269 84.66 -111.32 30.73
CA ASP A 269 85.82 -111.25 31.62
C ASP A 269 85.72 -112.25 32.79
N ILE A 270 84.53 -112.50 33.33
CA ILE A 270 84.28 -113.62 34.26
C ILE A 270 84.59 -114.97 33.58
N ALA A 271 84.20 -115.14 32.31
CA ALA A 271 84.48 -116.37 31.56
C ALA A 271 85.99 -116.54 31.28
N LYS A 272 86.70 -115.48 30.88
CA LYS A 272 88.17 -115.47 30.73
C LYS A 272 88.86 -115.80 32.05
N SER A 273 88.51 -115.12 33.15
CA SER A 273 89.07 -115.38 34.48
C SER A 273 88.82 -116.82 34.95
N LYS A 274 87.64 -117.39 34.64
CA LYS A 274 87.35 -118.80 34.90
C LYS A 274 88.19 -119.74 34.04
N GLN A 275 88.43 -119.41 32.76
CA GLN A 275 89.32 -120.15 31.88
C GLN A 275 90.79 -120.06 32.31
N GLU A 276 91.25 -118.89 32.77
CA GLU A 276 92.60 -118.68 33.31
C GLU A 276 92.83 -119.52 34.57
N ARG A 277 91.86 -119.57 35.50
CA ARG A 277 91.91 -120.48 36.65
C ARG A 277 91.96 -121.94 36.23
N MET A 278 91.12 -122.37 35.29
CA MET A 278 91.15 -123.74 34.75
C MET A 278 92.50 -124.06 34.09
N ASN A 279 93.06 -123.12 33.32
CA ASN A 279 94.38 -123.26 32.70
C ASN A 279 95.50 -123.34 33.75
N ALA A 280 95.40 -122.58 34.84
CA ALA A 280 96.35 -122.60 35.95
C ALA A 280 96.25 -123.90 36.76
N GLU A 281 95.04 -124.38 37.06
CA GLU A 281 94.79 -125.70 37.68
C GLU A 281 95.34 -126.83 36.80
N LEU A 282 95.09 -126.79 35.49
CA LEU A 282 95.61 -127.76 34.52
C LEU A 282 97.15 -127.69 34.41
N HIS A 283 97.74 -126.49 34.45
CA HIS A 283 99.19 -126.31 34.47
C HIS A 283 99.80 -126.89 35.75
N ASN A 284 99.17 -126.66 36.91
CA ASN A 284 99.58 -127.21 38.19
C ASN A 284 99.46 -128.75 38.20
N LEU A 285 98.37 -129.31 37.64
CA LEU A 285 98.20 -130.74 37.47
C LEU A 285 99.28 -131.36 36.56
N ARG A 286 99.65 -130.68 35.46
CA ARG A 286 100.77 -131.06 34.60
C ARG A 286 102.11 -130.99 35.33
N GLN A 287 102.31 -129.99 36.19
CA GLN A 287 103.52 -129.83 36.98
C GLN A 287 103.64 -130.93 38.05
N ILE A 288 102.53 -131.29 38.71
CA ILE A 288 102.43 -132.43 39.63
C ILE A 288 102.72 -133.74 38.87
N TYR A 289 102.15 -133.94 37.68
CA TYR A 289 102.41 -135.13 36.86
C TYR A 289 103.89 -135.26 36.45
N VAL A 290 104.52 -134.17 36.01
CA VAL A 290 105.97 -134.13 35.72
C VAL A 290 106.80 -134.43 36.97
N LYS A 291 106.40 -133.92 38.14
CA LYS A 291 107.07 -134.21 39.41
C LYS A 291 106.94 -135.68 39.80
N GLN A 292 105.75 -136.27 39.71
CA GLN A 292 105.51 -137.70 39.92
C GLN A 292 106.31 -138.57 38.93
N GLN A 293 106.47 -138.12 37.68
CA GLN A 293 107.27 -138.81 36.67
C GLN A 293 108.77 -138.78 37.02
N HIS A 294 109.26 -137.67 37.54
CA HIS A 294 110.64 -137.54 38.06
C HIS A 294 110.84 -138.39 39.32
N ASP A 295 109.87 -138.42 40.23
CA ASP A 295 109.90 -139.26 41.44
C ASP A 295 109.92 -140.77 41.08
N LEU A 296 109.17 -141.19 40.05
CA LEU A 296 109.20 -142.55 39.49
C LEU A 296 110.54 -142.90 38.84
N GLN A 297 111.16 -141.96 38.10
CA GLN A 297 112.51 -142.16 37.53
C GLN A 297 113.57 -142.30 38.63
N PHE A 298 113.48 -141.50 39.69
CA PHE A 298 114.35 -141.61 40.86
C PHE A 298 114.17 -142.95 41.59
N LEU A 299 112.93 -143.46 41.68
CA LEU A 299 112.64 -144.73 42.34
C LEU A 299 113.18 -145.94 41.54
N ASN A 300 113.05 -145.95 40.21
CA ASN A 300 113.65 -146.99 39.36
C ASN A 300 115.17 -147.06 39.53
N PHE A 301 115.85 -145.91 39.53
CA PHE A 301 117.30 -145.82 39.73
C PHE A 301 117.75 -146.37 41.10
N ASN A 302 116.91 -146.21 42.14
CA ASN A 302 117.19 -146.72 43.48
C ASN A 302 116.92 -148.24 43.60
N VAL A 303 115.96 -148.78 42.84
CA VAL A 303 115.67 -150.22 42.77
C VAL A 303 116.80 -150.96 42.03
N GLU A 304 117.27 -150.46 40.88
CA GLU A 304 118.38 -151.08 40.14
C GLU A 304 119.69 -151.08 40.96
N ASN A 305 119.95 -150.02 41.74
CA ASN A 305 121.15 -149.90 42.58
C ASN A 305 121.15 -150.83 43.83
N SER A 306 120.10 -151.63 44.04
CA SER A 306 119.95 -152.52 45.21
C SER A 306 119.89 -154.02 44.85
N GLN A 307 120.21 -154.40 43.61
CA GLN A 307 120.09 -155.78 43.11
C GLN A 307 121.40 -156.59 42.96
N GLU A 308 122.57 -156.05 43.31
CA GLU A 308 123.87 -156.80 43.27
C GLU A 308 124.42 -157.28 44.63
N LEU A 309 123.78 -156.96 45.76
CA LEU A 309 124.22 -157.40 47.09
C LEU A 309 123.08 -158.00 47.94
N ILE A 310 122.84 -159.30 47.76
CA ILE A 310 122.79 -160.35 48.81
C ILE A 310 122.00 -161.56 48.31
N GLN A 311 122.74 -162.58 47.86
CA GLN A 311 122.29 -163.95 47.67
C GLN A 311 122.80 -164.82 48.84
N ILE A 312 122.64 -164.34 50.07
CA ILE A 312 123.12 -164.99 51.31
C ILE A 312 122.06 -164.79 52.41
N TYR A 313 121.63 -165.89 53.03
CA TYR A 313 120.69 -165.96 54.17
C TYR A 313 119.32 -165.29 53.93
N ASP A 314 118.30 -166.01 53.46
CA ASP A 314 117.57 -167.08 54.16
C ASP A 314 116.58 -166.56 55.22
N SER A 315 115.31 -166.96 55.02
CA SER A 315 114.21 -167.03 56.00
C SER A 315 113.71 -165.70 56.61
N LYS A 316 112.43 -165.35 56.38
CA LYS A 316 111.25 -165.81 57.16
C LYS A 316 111.37 -165.45 58.66
N MET A 317 110.37 -164.84 59.29
CA MET A 317 108.93 -164.84 59.01
C MET A 317 108.24 -163.63 59.68
N GLU A 318 106.91 -163.66 59.78
CA GLU A 318 106.04 -162.83 60.64
C GLU A 318 105.65 -161.41 60.17
N GLU A 319 104.36 -161.01 60.24
CA GLU A 319 103.12 -161.79 60.43
C GLU A 319 101.89 -160.96 59.99
N SER A 320 100.71 -161.58 60.05
CA SER A 320 99.43 -160.97 60.47
C SER A 320 98.48 -160.38 59.41
N LYS A 321 97.41 -161.17 59.11
CA LYS A 321 95.95 -160.88 59.26
C LYS A 321 95.43 -159.52 58.74
N GLY A 322 94.24 -159.38 58.14
CA GLY A 322 93.07 -160.24 57.91
C GLY A 322 91.89 -159.32 57.46
N VAL A 323 91.02 -159.73 56.53
CA VAL A 323 89.66 -160.28 56.78
C VAL A 323 88.56 -159.21 57.01
N GLU A 324 87.48 -159.27 56.19
CA GLU A 324 86.11 -158.71 56.40
C GLU A 324 85.89 -157.16 56.43
N SER A 325 84.67 -156.57 56.28
CA SER A 325 83.41 -156.93 55.59
C SER A 325 82.43 -155.70 55.49
N SER A 326 81.50 -155.76 54.54
CA SER A 326 80.15 -155.17 54.30
C SER A 326 79.45 -154.09 55.19
N GLU A 327 78.39 -153.50 54.58
CA GLU A 327 77.16 -152.88 55.16
C GLU A 327 77.23 -151.46 55.83
N LEU A 328 76.14 -150.69 56.04
CA LEU A 328 74.88 -150.32 55.31
C LEU A 328 74.17 -149.19 56.14
N ILE A 329 73.04 -148.62 55.67
CA ILE A 329 72.09 -147.70 56.35
C ILE A 329 72.61 -146.24 56.51
N ALA A 330 72.06 -145.15 55.92
CA ALA A 330 70.72 -144.67 55.53
C ALA A 330 70.06 -143.70 56.54
N ILE A 331 69.58 -142.55 56.01
CA ILE A 331 68.44 -141.66 56.37
C ILE A 331 68.50 -140.57 55.26
N GLN A 332 67.66 -140.53 54.23
CA GLN A 332 66.20 -140.35 54.15
C GLN A 332 65.73 -138.89 54.39
N GLN A 333 64.78 -138.46 53.54
CA GLN A 333 63.92 -137.26 53.62
C GLN A 333 64.50 -135.90 53.18
N SER A 334 63.71 -134.95 52.64
CA SER A 334 62.64 -134.97 51.60
C SER A 334 61.94 -133.60 51.56
N HIS A 335 61.42 -133.19 50.39
CA HIS A 335 60.30 -132.22 50.25
C HIS A 335 60.53 -130.78 50.79
N CYS A 336 59.69 -129.77 50.54
CA CYS A 336 59.02 -129.32 49.29
C CYS A 336 58.43 -127.90 49.57
N LEU A 337 58.29 -127.05 48.54
CA LEU A 337 57.33 -125.91 48.43
C LEU A 337 57.40 -124.72 49.42
N GLY A 338 56.84 -123.58 48.98
CA GLY A 338 56.49 -122.40 49.83
C GLY A 338 57.28 -121.13 49.49
N SER A 339 56.97 -120.34 48.46
CA SER A 339 55.79 -119.47 48.26
C SER A 339 55.89 -118.06 48.91
N SER A 340 56.14 -117.07 48.04
CA SER A 340 55.48 -115.74 47.96
C SER A 340 55.26 -114.86 49.19
N LYS A 341 55.71 -113.59 49.12
CA LYS A 341 54.81 -112.41 49.09
C LYS A 341 55.50 -111.05 48.89
N SER A 342 54.65 -110.05 48.58
CA SER A 342 54.86 -108.58 48.62
C SER A 342 55.61 -107.97 47.42
N ALA A 343 55.26 -106.78 46.92
CA ALA A 343 54.11 -105.90 47.18
C ALA A 343 53.76 -105.07 45.93
N LEU A 344 52.52 -104.56 45.85
CA LEU A 344 52.12 -103.52 44.90
C LEU A 344 51.19 -102.53 45.65
N ARG A 345 51.41 -101.24 45.44
CA ARG A 345 50.67 -100.10 45.99
C ARG A 345 50.59 -99.06 44.89
N GLU A 346 49.39 -98.58 44.61
CA GLU A 346 49.14 -97.37 43.84
C GLU A 346 48.33 -96.41 44.73
N ASP A 347 48.56 -95.11 44.58
CA ASP A 347 47.81 -94.03 45.20
C ASP A 347 47.24 -93.14 44.08
N GLU A 348 45.96 -92.80 44.14
CA GLU A 348 45.34 -91.75 43.34
C GLU A 348 44.69 -90.71 44.24
N LYS A 349 44.79 -89.42 43.86
CA LYS A 349 44.15 -88.32 44.57
C LYS A 349 43.78 -87.20 43.60
N LEU A 350 42.48 -86.92 43.50
CA LEU A 350 41.93 -85.77 42.79
C LEU A 350 41.37 -84.75 43.81
N ILE A 351 41.53 -83.47 43.49
CA ILE A 351 40.84 -82.34 44.13
C ILE A 351 40.46 -81.39 43.01
N GLU A 352 39.19 -80.99 42.95
CA GLU A 352 38.68 -79.99 42.03
C GLU A 352 37.86 -78.97 42.84
N ILE A 353 38.15 -77.69 42.65
CA ILE A 353 37.43 -76.56 43.24
C ILE A 353 37.34 -75.50 42.14
N GLU A 354 36.13 -75.17 41.70
CA GLU A 354 35.87 -73.98 40.89
C GLU A 354 35.21 -72.88 41.72
N SER A 355 35.59 -71.63 41.45
CA SER A 355 35.01 -70.46 42.11
C SER A 355 34.90 -69.23 41.18
N SER A 356 33.67 -68.76 41.03
CA SER A 356 33.25 -67.35 41.19
C SER A 356 33.55 -66.27 40.11
N LEU A 357 32.45 -65.59 39.71
CA LEU A 357 32.29 -64.12 39.55
C LEU A 357 33.02 -63.41 38.38
N ASP A 358 32.66 -62.21 37.89
CA ASP A 358 31.65 -61.19 38.28
C ASP A 358 31.36 -60.23 37.09
N LYS A 359 30.16 -59.63 36.97
CA LYS A 359 29.96 -58.16 36.86
C LYS A 359 28.51 -57.67 36.68
N LYS A 360 28.29 -56.47 37.22
CA LYS A 360 27.00 -55.78 37.44
C LYS A 360 26.56 -54.90 36.26
N ASN A 361 25.23 -54.77 36.09
CA ASN A 361 24.60 -53.61 35.48
C ASN A 361 23.85 -52.80 36.57
N SER A 362 23.82 -51.48 36.45
CA SER A 362 23.15 -50.57 37.39
C SER A 362 22.11 -49.70 36.68
N SER A 363 21.04 -49.30 37.35
CA SER A 363 20.02 -48.40 36.80
C SER A 363 19.23 -47.60 37.84
N LYS A 364 19.44 -46.28 37.79
CA LYS A 364 18.41 -45.20 37.76
C LYS A 364 17.69 -44.81 39.08
N ILE A 365 17.22 -43.54 39.08
CA ILE A 365 16.24 -42.87 39.98
C ILE A 365 16.91 -42.35 41.29
N LEU A 366 16.69 -41.12 41.80
CA LEU A 366 15.49 -40.25 41.91
C LEU A 366 15.82 -38.72 41.99
N LEU A 367 14.88 -37.87 41.51
CA LEU A 367 14.53 -36.46 41.87
C LEU A 367 15.56 -35.33 42.17
N VAL A 368 15.23 -34.11 41.71
CA VAL A 368 14.77 -32.96 42.54
C VAL A 368 14.26 -31.81 41.63
N ASN A 369 13.18 -31.13 42.02
CA ASN A 369 12.65 -29.91 41.37
C ASN A 369 13.03 -28.65 42.17
N LYS A 370 13.25 -27.48 41.52
CA LYS A 370 12.58 -26.20 41.89
C LYS A 370 12.77 -25.04 40.89
N ASP A 371 11.64 -24.42 40.51
CA ASP A 371 11.31 -23.04 40.07
C ASP A 371 12.35 -22.10 39.38
N THR A 372 11.97 -21.46 38.25
CA THR A 372 11.60 -20.00 38.18
C THR A 372 11.57 -19.44 36.72
N ALA A 373 10.52 -18.64 36.42
CA ALA A 373 10.38 -17.61 35.34
C ALA A 373 10.02 -17.96 33.87
N LEU A 374 9.24 -17.01 33.31
CA LEU A 374 8.82 -16.73 31.91
C LEU A 374 7.74 -17.63 31.24
N PRO A 375 6.64 -17.05 30.72
CA PRO A 375 5.66 -17.76 29.92
C PRO A 375 6.16 -17.91 28.47
N SER A 376 6.49 -19.13 28.08
CA SER A 376 6.67 -19.50 26.68
C SER A 376 5.35 -20.00 26.12
N GLU A 377 4.70 -19.22 25.25
CA GLU A 377 3.62 -19.73 24.41
C GLU A 377 4.18 -20.77 23.42
N LYS A 378 4.09 -22.05 23.80
CA LYS A 378 4.26 -23.15 22.86
C LYS A 378 2.93 -23.47 22.19
N ASP A 379 2.68 -22.70 21.15
CA ASP A 379 1.55 -22.87 20.25
C ASP A 379 1.75 -24.05 19.29
N ASP A 380 1.68 -25.29 19.83
CA ASP A 380 1.54 -26.53 19.04
C ASP A 380 0.12 -26.63 18.45
N PHE A 381 -0.22 -25.65 17.61
CA PHE A 381 -1.51 -25.53 16.95
C PHE A 381 -1.37 -25.88 15.47
N SER A 382 -1.99 -27.00 15.10
CA SER A 382 -2.17 -27.50 13.74
C SER A 382 -2.57 -26.39 12.76
N PRO A 383 -2.17 -26.41 11.47
CA PRO A 383 -2.45 -25.33 10.52
C PRO A 383 -3.91 -24.84 10.50
N THR A 384 -4.86 -25.76 10.69
CA THR A 384 -6.30 -25.49 10.80
C THR A 384 -6.65 -24.52 11.93
N SER A 385 -6.06 -24.66 13.12
CA SER A 385 -6.39 -23.81 14.28
C SER A 385 -5.73 -22.42 14.21
N LYS A 386 -4.61 -22.27 13.49
CA LYS A 386 -4.08 -20.94 13.13
C LYS A 386 -5.02 -20.22 12.16
N LEU A 387 -5.51 -20.91 11.13
CA LEU A 387 -6.50 -20.36 10.19
C LEU A 387 -7.80 -19.99 10.92
N GLN A 388 -8.30 -20.85 11.81
CA GLN A 388 -9.52 -20.61 12.56
C GLN A 388 -9.42 -19.42 13.52
N ARG A 389 -8.23 -19.20 14.13
CA ARG A 389 -7.93 -18.00 14.93
C ARG A 389 -7.91 -16.72 14.10
N LEU A 390 -7.19 -16.72 12.97
CA LEU A 390 -7.13 -15.57 12.06
C LEU A 390 -8.52 -15.22 11.47
N LEU A 391 -9.36 -16.22 11.22
CA LEU A 391 -10.75 -16.01 10.79
C LEU A 391 -11.63 -15.45 11.90
N ALA A 392 -11.39 -15.80 13.17
CA ALA A 392 -12.10 -15.20 14.31
C ALA A 392 -11.64 -13.74 14.54
N GLU A 393 -10.33 -13.49 14.50
CA GLU A 393 -9.71 -12.17 14.63
C GLU A 393 -10.15 -11.22 13.50
N SER A 394 -10.19 -11.70 12.25
CA SER A 394 -10.72 -10.93 11.12
C SER A 394 -12.21 -10.62 11.27
N ARG A 395 -13.02 -11.53 11.81
CA ARG A 395 -14.44 -11.27 12.08
C ARG A 395 -14.62 -10.21 13.18
N GLN A 396 -13.83 -10.28 14.25
CA GLN A 396 -13.84 -9.28 15.32
C GLN A 396 -13.46 -7.89 14.81
N MET A 397 -12.41 -7.80 14.00
CA MET A 397 -11.96 -6.53 13.40
C MET A 397 -13.02 -5.91 12.49
N VAL A 398 -13.77 -6.73 11.73
CA VAL A 398 -14.91 -6.24 10.93
C VAL A 398 -16.04 -5.73 11.82
N THR A 399 -16.41 -6.43 12.89
CA THR A 399 -17.45 -5.94 13.82
C THR A 399 -17.03 -4.66 14.54
N ASP A 400 -15.74 -4.50 14.86
CA ASP A 400 -15.22 -3.29 15.50
C ASP A 400 -15.24 -2.08 14.52
N LEU A 401 -14.98 -2.31 13.23
CA LEU A 401 -15.11 -1.32 12.15
C LEU A 401 -16.58 -0.92 11.89
N GLU A 402 -17.50 -1.88 11.92
CA GLU A 402 -18.94 -1.64 11.79
C GLU A 402 -19.48 -0.84 12.99
N LEU A 403 -19.06 -1.16 14.22
CA LEU A 403 -19.40 -0.38 15.41
C LEU A 403 -18.77 1.02 15.40
N SER A 404 -17.54 1.16 14.91
CA SER A 404 -16.86 2.46 14.79
C SER A 404 -17.47 3.38 13.72
N THR A 405 -18.23 2.84 12.76
CA THR A 405 -18.90 3.64 11.71
C THR A 405 -20.35 4.00 12.05
N LEU A 406 -20.92 3.45 13.13
CA LEU A 406 -22.27 3.73 13.61
C LEU A 406 -22.34 4.79 14.73
N LEU A 407 -21.21 5.36 15.17
CA LEU A 407 -21.17 6.47 16.12
C LEU A 407 -21.46 7.82 15.43
N PRO A 408 -22.54 8.54 15.79
CA PRO A 408 -22.80 9.87 15.24
C PRO A 408 -21.76 10.89 15.71
N ILE A 409 -21.16 11.62 14.79
CA ILE A 409 -20.22 12.71 15.10
C ILE A 409 -21.02 13.86 15.73
N SER A 410 -20.95 14.00 17.05
CA SER A 410 -21.51 15.14 17.78
C SER A 410 -20.82 16.42 17.32
N SER A 411 -21.52 17.24 16.55
CA SER A 411 -21.04 18.53 16.05
C SER A 411 -21.70 19.64 16.87
N GLU A 412 -21.08 20.02 17.97
CA GLU A 412 -21.57 21.08 18.85
C GLU A 412 -20.73 22.36 18.68
N ASN A 413 -21.42 23.50 18.55
CA ASN A 413 -20.92 24.89 18.49
C ASN A 413 -20.28 25.39 17.18
N LEU A 414 -21.01 26.28 16.47
CA LEU A 414 -20.75 27.73 16.60
C LEU A 414 -21.91 28.62 16.08
N SER A 415 -22.51 29.36 17.01
CA SER A 415 -23.07 30.73 16.89
C SER A 415 -23.82 31.20 15.62
N ALA A 416 -25.15 31.29 15.78
CA ALA A 416 -25.99 32.50 15.59
C ALA A 416 -25.82 33.44 14.37
N SER A 417 -26.92 33.57 13.60
CA SER A 417 -27.57 34.87 13.33
C SER A 417 -29.03 34.70 12.85
N LYS A 418 -29.88 35.70 13.13
CA LYS A 418 -31.33 35.71 12.85
C LYS A 418 -31.64 36.25 11.45
N SER A 419 -32.67 35.71 10.81
CA SER A 419 -33.75 36.52 10.20
C SER A 419 -34.93 35.65 9.79
N ASN A 420 -36.14 36.01 10.24
CA ASN A 420 -37.39 35.41 9.77
C ASN A 420 -37.70 35.88 8.34
N MET A 421 -38.32 35.04 7.51
CA MET A 421 -39.38 35.50 6.61
C MET A 421 -40.34 34.36 6.27
N GLU A 422 -41.56 34.45 6.82
CA GLU A 422 -42.72 33.72 6.30
C GLU A 422 -43.14 34.36 4.98
N VAL A 423 -43.32 33.59 3.90
CA VAL A 423 -44.27 33.90 2.83
C VAL A 423 -44.92 32.61 2.35
N SER A 424 -46.25 32.65 2.33
CA SER A 424 -47.20 31.62 1.92
C SER A 424 -46.91 30.92 0.59
N GLU A 425 -47.21 29.61 0.54
CA GLU A 425 -47.64 28.97 -0.71
C GLU A 425 -49.10 29.39 -0.98
N GLU A 426 -49.34 30.13 -2.08
CA GLU A 426 -50.69 30.36 -2.59
C GLU A 426 -50.81 29.84 -4.03
N SER A 427 -51.89 29.10 -4.27
CA SER A 427 -52.24 28.45 -5.53
C SER A 427 -52.63 29.45 -6.61
N ALA A 428 -52.20 29.21 -7.86
CA ALA A 428 -52.74 29.90 -9.04
C ALA A 428 -53.17 28.89 -10.12
N GLU A 429 -54.47 28.58 -10.14
CA GLU A 429 -55.11 27.82 -11.23
C GLU A 429 -55.03 28.60 -12.55
N LYS A 430 -54.56 27.96 -13.62
CA LYS A 430 -54.46 28.58 -14.95
C LYS A 430 -55.77 28.45 -15.74
N ASN A 431 -56.81 29.15 -15.31
CA ASN A 431 -58.01 29.34 -16.13
C ASN A 431 -57.66 30.17 -17.38
N THR A 432 -57.94 29.61 -18.57
CA THR A 432 -57.72 30.29 -19.86
C THR A 432 -59.07 30.46 -20.57
N LEU A 433 -59.66 31.65 -20.46
CA LEU A 433 -60.91 31.99 -21.15
C LEU A 433 -60.87 33.42 -21.74
N LEU A 434 -61.10 33.46 -23.05
CA LEU A 434 -61.81 34.49 -23.84
C LEU A 434 -61.19 35.89 -24.05
N SER A 435 -61.02 36.18 -25.35
CA SER A 435 -61.49 37.37 -26.10
C SER A 435 -61.24 38.78 -25.56
N ASN A 436 -60.47 39.56 -26.33
CA ASN A 436 -61.05 40.45 -27.35
C ASN A 436 -60.07 40.69 -28.50
#